data_AF-A0A2V9JUT5-F1
#
_entry.id   AF-A0A2V9JUT5-F1
#
_cell.length_a   1.000
_cell.length_b   1.000
_cell.length_c   1.000
_cell.angle_alpha   90.00
_cell.angle_beta   90.00
_cell.angle_gamma   90.00
#
_symmetry.space_group_name_H-M   'P 1'
#
loop_
_entity.id
_entity.type
_entity.pdbx_description
1 polymer ?
#
loop_
_entity_poly.entity_id
_entity_poly.type
_entity_poly.pdbx_seq_one_letter_code
_entity_poly.pdbx_strand_id
1 'polypeptide(L)'
;MKTKAPKRAGTSTLTVRVPIKLKNRLEGLAKSTSTNRSRLAVEALQSYVDEQEEQLARIDQGIRDARAGRVVPHEEVKRYLQSWGSNRKLPPPECK
;
A
#
# COMPACT_ATOMS: atom_id res chain seq x y z
N MET A 1 21.25 19.95 -21.18
CA MET A 1 20.45 18.85 -20.63
C MET A 1 19.04 18.97 -21.20
N LYS A 2 18.56 17.98 -21.97
CA LYS A 2 17.23 18.04 -22.59
C LYS A 2 16.19 17.70 -21.52
N THR A 3 15.42 18.69 -21.07
CA THR A 3 14.25 18.49 -20.22
C THR A 3 13.18 17.75 -21.03
N LYS A 4 12.86 16.53 -20.59
CA LYS A 4 11.85 15.67 -21.22
C LYS A 4 10.47 16.26 -20.91
N ALA A 5 9.75 16.67 -21.94
CA ALA A 5 8.39 17.20 -21.84
C ALA A 5 7.45 16.22 -21.08
N PRO A 6 6.45 16.71 -20.33
CA PRO A 6 5.49 15.85 -19.65
C PRO A 6 4.72 15.03 -20.69
N LYS A 7 4.75 13.70 -20.56
CA LYS A 7 3.92 12.81 -21.40
C LYS A 7 2.45 13.14 -21.13
N ARG A 8 1.69 13.41 -22.20
CA ARG A 8 0.23 13.56 -22.17
C ARG A 8 -0.41 12.38 -21.42
N ALA A 9 -1.35 12.66 -20.52
CA ALA A 9 -2.19 11.65 -19.89
C ALA A 9 -3.16 11.08 -20.94
N GLY A 10 -2.73 10.03 -21.64
CA GLY A 10 -3.58 9.25 -22.54
C GLY A 10 -4.16 8.03 -21.82
N THR A 11 -5.33 7.59 -22.25
CA THR A 11 -5.90 6.31 -21.82
C THR A 11 -5.45 5.20 -22.76
N SER A 12 -5.29 3.99 -22.23
CA SER A 12 -5.00 2.77 -23.00
C SER A 12 -5.98 1.67 -22.60
N THR A 13 -6.30 0.76 -23.52
CA THR A 13 -7.22 -0.35 -23.26
C THR A 13 -6.44 -1.56 -22.73
N LEU A 14 -6.84 -2.04 -21.56
CA LEU A 14 -6.38 -3.30 -20.99
C LEU A 14 -7.51 -4.34 -21.07
N THR A 15 -7.25 -5.47 -21.72
CA THR A 15 -8.22 -6.58 -21.79
C THR A 15 -7.86 -7.65 -20.75
N VAL A 16 -8.70 -7.82 -19.73
CA VAL A 16 -8.52 -8.83 -18.68
C VAL A 16 -9.70 -9.79 -18.67
N ARG A 17 -9.41 -11.09 -18.60
CA ARG A 17 -10.44 -12.09 -18.33
C ARG A 17 -10.75 -12.12 -16.85
N VAL A 18 -12.01 -11.90 -16.49
CA VAL A 18 -12.48 -11.92 -15.11
C VAL A 18 -13.52 -13.02 -14.91
N PRO A 19 -13.58 -13.67 -13.73
CA PRO A 19 -14.64 -14.61 -13.41
C PRO A 19 -16.03 -13.95 -13.52
N ILE A 20 -17.03 -14.69 -14.01
CA ILE A 20 -18.41 -14.20 -14.18
C ILE A 20 -18.97 -13.66 -12.86
N LYS A 21 -18.69 -14.34 -11.74
CA LYS A 21 -19.11 -13.90 -10.41
C LYS A 21 -18.57 -12.51 -10.07
N LEU A 22 -17.31 -12.20 -10.43
CA LEU A 22 -16.71 -10.89 -10.18
C LEU A 22 -17.34 -9.81 -11.07
N LYS A 23 -17.53 -10.11 -12.35
CA LYS A 23 -18.22 -9.21 -13.29
C LYS A 23 -19.61 -8.83 -12.76
N ASN A 24 -20.40 -9.81 -12.31
CA ASN A 24 -21.76 -9.57 -11.79
C ASN A 24 -21.75 -8.71 -10.51
N ARG A 25 -20.76 -8.89 -9.63
CA ARG A 25 -20.58 -8.05 -8.43
C ARG A 25 -20.25 -6.61 -8.80
N LEU A 26 -19.34 -6.40 -9.77
CA LEU A 26 -19.01 -5.07 -10.32
C LEU A 26 -20.24 -4.39 -10.94
N GLU A 27 -21.07 -5.15 -11.65
CA GLU A 27 -22.34 -4.68 -12.21
C GLU A 27 -23.33 -4.23 -11.12
N GLY A 28 -23.50 -5.03 -10.07
CA GLY A 28 -24.36 -4.67 -8.95
C GLY A 28 -23.90 -3.39 -8.25
N LEU A 29 -22.59 -3.29 -7.99
CA LEU A 29 -22.00 -2.12 -7.32
C LEU A 29 -22.11 -0.85 -8.17
N ALA A 30 -21.89 -0.97 -9.49
CA ALA A 30 -22.06 0.14 -10.43
C ALA A 30 -23.49 0.71 -10.38
N LYS A 31 -24.50 -0.18 -10.40
CA LYS A 31 -25.91 0.21 -10.33
C LYS A 31 -26.27 0.91 -9.01
N SER A 32 -25.76 0.43 -7.88
CA SER A 32 -26.08 1.01 -6.56
C SER A 32 -25.39 2.34 -6.28
N THR A 33 -24.28 2.64 -6.97
CA THR A 33 -23.44 3.84 -6.76
C THR A 33 -23.57 4.87 -7.88
N SER A 34 -24.56 4.72 -8.77
CA SER A 34 -24.76 5.58 -9.94
C SER A 34 -23.49 5.78 -10.80
N THR A 35 -22.64 4.75 -10.85
CA THR A 35 -21.34 4.76 -11.52
C THR A 35 -21.32 3.70 -12.63
N ASN A 36 -20.36 3.78 -13.57
CA ASN A 36 -20.16 2.74 -14.59
C ASN A 36 -19.06 1.73 -14.21
N ARG A 37 -19.16 0.51 -14.78
CA ARG A 37 -18.25 -0.62 -14.48
C ARG A 37 -16.80 -0.30 -14.80
N SER A 38 -16.55 0.40 -15.90
CA SER A 38 -15.20 0.74 -16.34
C SER A 38 -14.53 1.69 -15.35
N ARG A 39 -15.27 2.67 -14.80
CA ARG A 39 -14.77 3.58 -13.76
C ARG A 39 -14.43 2.83 -12.49
N LEU A 40 -15.32 1.96 -12.00
CA LEU A 40 -15.04 1.14 -10.81
C LEU A 40 -13.86 0.19 -11.02
N ALA A 41 -13.73 -0.39 -12.22
CA ALA A 41 -12.60 -1.25 -12.53
C ALA A 41 -11.27 -0.48 -12.53
N VAL A 42 -11.25 0.72 -13.12
CA VAL A 42 -10.06 1.60 -13.10
C VAL A 42 -9.72 2.02 -11.67
N GLU A 43 -10.72 2.42 -10.89
CA GLU A 43 -10.53 2.82 -9.48
C GLU A 43 -9.98 1.67 -8.65
N ALA A 44 -10.56 0.47 -8.77
CA ALA A 44 -10.06 -0.72 -8.07
C ALA A 44 -8.63 -1.10 -8.47
N LEU A 45 -8.29 -0.99 -9.77
CA LEU A 45 -6.93 -1.25 -10.25
C LEU A 45 -5.94 -0.20 -9.75
N GLN A 46 -6.32 1.08 -9.74
CA GLN A 46 -5.47 2.16 -9.24
C GLN A 46 -5.18 1.96 -7.75
N SER A 47 -6.22 1.75 -6.93
CA SER A 47 -6.05 1.52 -5.50
C SER A 47 -5.18 0.30 -5.20
N TYR A 48 -5.34 -0.79 -5.96
CA TYR A 48 -4.50 -1.96 -5.82
C TYR A 48 -3.04 -1.67 -6.15
N VAL A 49 -2.77 -1.02 -7.30
CA VAL A 49 -1.40 -0.69 -7.70
C VAL A 49 -0.75 0.24 -6.69
N ASP A 50 -1.44 1.30 -6.26
CA ASP A 50 -0.93 2.25 -5.28
C ASP A 50 -0.56 1.55 -3.96
N GLU A 51 -1.43 0.67 -3.45
CA GLU A 51 -1.17 -0.13 -2.24
C GLU A 51 0.04 -1.06 -2.42
N GLN A 52 0.13 -1.75 -3.56
CA GLN A 52 1.25 -2.67 -3.82
C GLN A 52 2.58 -1.92 -3.96
N GLU A 53 2.60 -0.78 -4.66
CA GLU A 53 3.79 0.05 -4.80
C GLU A 53 4.26 0.60 -3.46
N GLU A 54 3.33 1.09 -2.63
CA GLU A 54 3.64 1.56 -1.28
C GLU A 54 4.19 0.42 -0.41
N GLN A 55 3.55 -0.75 -0.45
CA GLN A 55 3.97 -1.91 0.32
C GLN A 55 5.39 -2.35 -0.05
N LEU A 56 5.68 -2.46 -1.35
CA LEU A 56 7.01 -2.82 -1.84
C LEU A 56 8.05 -1.76 -1.46
N ALA A 57 7.73 -0.47 -1.62
CA ALA A 57 8.63 0.61 -1.23
C ALA A 57 8.95 0.59 0.27
N ARG A 58 7.96 0.31 1.12
CA ARG A 58 8.13 0.17 2.58
C ARG A 58 9.00 -1.03 2.94
N ILE A 59 8.83 -2.17 2.26
CA ILE A 59 9.68 -3.35 2.46
C ILE A 59 11.13 -3.04 2.08
N ASP A 60 11.36 -2.46 0.91
CA ASP A 60 12.69 -2.10 0.43
C ASP A 60 13.37 -1.08 1.35
N GLN A 61 12.60 -0.12 1.89
CA GLN A 61 13.09 0.80 2.91
C GLN A 61 13.49 0.07 4.18
N GLY A 62 12.65 -0.83 4.70
CA GLY A 62 12.96 -1.63 5.89
C GLY A 62 14.22 -2.49 5.74
N ILE A 63 14.42 -3.10 4.56
CA ILE A 63 15.66 -3.85 4.26
C ILE A 63 16.87 -2.92 4.26
N ARG A 64 16.76 -1.72 3.67
CA ARG A 64 17.84 -0.72 3.67
C ARG A 64 18.16 -0.22 5.08
N ASP A 65 17.14 -0.01 5.91
CA ASP A 65 17.31 0.40 7.31
C ASP A 65 18.02 -0.69 8.11
N ALA A 66 17.60 -1.95 7.96
CA ALA A 66 18.25 -3.10 8.59
C ALA A 66 19.73 -3.23 8.19
N ARG A 67 20.03 -3.10 6.89
CA ARG A 67 21.41 -3.15 6.39
C ARG A 67 22.28 -1.99 6.89
N ALA A 68 21.67 -0.82 7.09
CA ALA A 68 22.36 0.36 7.60
C ALA A 68 22.47 0.39 9.14
N GLY A 69 21.95 -0.63 9.84
CA GLY A 69 21.94 -0.67 11.30
C GLY A 69 20.91 0.27 11.95
N ARG A 70 19.99 0.85 11.18
CA ARG A 70 18.88 1.69 11.69
C ARG A 70 17.77 0.83 12.29
N VAL A 71 18.14 0.08 13.32
CA VAL A 71 17.29 -0.89 14.01
C VAL A 71 17.47 -0.78 15.52
N VAL A 72 16.47 -1.23 16.27
CA VAL A 72 16.53 -1.32 17.72
C VAL A 72 16.91 -2.74 18.13
N PRO A 73 17.81 -2.93 19.12
CA PRO A 73 18.09 -4.25 19.69
C PRO A 73 16.83 -4.94 20.23
N HIS A 74 16.73 -6.26 20.00
CA HIS A 74 15.55 -7.05 20.41
C HIS A 74 15.18 -6.88 21.89
N GLU A 75 16.17 -6.86 22.79
CA GLU A 75 15.92 -6.75 24.23
C GLU A 75 15.32 -5.39 24.64
N GLU A 76 15.63 -4.31 23.92
CA GLU A 76 15.01 -3.00 24.17
C GLU A 76 13.53 -3.00 23.78
N VAL A 77 13.21 -3.57 22.62
CA VAL A 77 11.82 -3.75 22.16
C VAL A 77 11.04 -4.64 23.13
N LYS A 78 11.63 -5.74 23.58
CA LYS A 78 11.01 -6.67 24.54
C LYS A 78 10.66 -6.00 25.85
N ARG A 79 11.59 -5.25 26.46
CA ARG A 79 11.33 -4.47 27.68
C ARG A 79 10.20 -3.46 27.48
N TYR A 80 10.18 -2.76 26.35
CA TYR A 80 9.11 -1.82 26.03
C TYR A 80 7.75 -2.51 25.93
N LEU A 81 7.64 -3.61 25.18
CA LEU A 81 6.38 -4.35 25.03
C LEU A 81 5.89 -4.94 26.35
N GLN A 82 6.78 -5.45 27.19
CA GLN A 82 6.44 -5.97 28.52
C GLN A 82 5.91 -4.90 29.48
N SER A 83 6.25 -3.63 29.26
CA SER A 83 5.69 -2.53 30.05
C SER A 83 4.24 -2.20 29.69
N TRP A 84 3.72 -2.71 28.57
CA TRP A 84 2.33 -2.47 28.16
C TRP A 84 1.36 -3.12 29.14
N GLY A 85 0.30 -2.40 29.52
CA GLY A 85 -0.66 -2.87 30.52
C GLY A 85 -0.19 -2.75 31.97
N SER A 86 1.04 -2.27 32.21
CA SER A 86 1.50 -1.90 33.55
C SER A 86 1.19 -0.44 33.88
N ASN A 87 1.17 -0.10 35.17
CA ASN A 87 1.04 1.29 35.63
C ASN A 87 2.25 2.18 35.24
N ARG A 88 3.32 1.62 34.68
CA ARG A 88 4.52 2.36 34.27
C ARG A 88 4.99 1.91 32.89
N LYS A 89 4.25 2.34 31.85
CA LYS A 89 4.63 2.15 30.45
C LYS A 89 5.96 2.87 30.15
N LEU A 90 6.92 2.15 29.58
CA LEU A 90 8.20 2.71 29.12
C LEU A 90 8.00 3.47 27.79
N PRO A 91 8.85 4.46 27.46
CA PRO A 91 8.83 5.09 26.14
C PRO A 91 9.25 4.09 25.05
N PRO A 92 8.74 4.24 23.81
CA PRO A 92 9.19 3.42 22.69
C PRO A 92 10.69 3.62 22.44
N PRO A 93 11.45 2.55 22.20
CA PRO A 93 12.88 2.67 21.90
C PRO A 93 13.08 3.26 20.50
N GLU A 94 14.14 4.05 20.34
CA GLU A 94 14.45 4.75 19.09
C GLU A 94 15.51 4.01 18.28
N CYS A 95 15.33 3.94 16.96
CA CYS A 95 16.38 3.45 16.07
C CYS A 95 17.59 4.40 16.13
N LYS A 96 18.80 3.84 16.22
CA LYS A 96 20.04 4.62 16.09
C LYS A 96 20.37 4.92 14.63
#